data_AF-A0A6P1SX47-F1
#
_entry.id   AF-A0A6P1SX47-F1
#
_cell.length_a   1.000
_cell.length_b   1.000
_cell.length_c   1.000
_cell.angle_alpha   90.00
_cell.angle_beta   90.00
_cell.angle_gamma   90.00
#
_symmetry.space_group_name_H-M   'P 1'
#
loop_
_entity.id
_entity.type
_entity.pdbx_description
1 polymer ?
#
loop_
_entity_poly.entity_id
_entity_poly.type
_entity_poly.pdbx_seq_one_letter_code
_entity_poly.pdbx_strand_id
1 'polypeptide(L)'
;MSVAALVTTAFGLLIALAAHPATSSLMQPLVGLILWAEPELAGRETRLFAAIAGGVMFGWGLMILALVRHLADTRPRLTARLILTGILPWFALDSLASLAAGAPLNVAANLVFLAAFAVPARWLAAGQGADN
;
A
#
# COMPACT_ATOMS: atom_id res chain seq x y z
N MET A 1 -2.56 -2.83 12.60
CA MET A 1 -1.97 -1.89 11.60
C MET A 1 -0.47 -2.10 11.39
N SER A 2 0.33 -2.48 12.41
CA SER A 2 1.78 -2.74 12.22
C SER A 2 2.10 -3.79 11.16
N VAL A 3 1.35 -4.91 11.14
CA VAL A 3 1.53 -5.96 10.13
C VAL A 3 1.28 -5.42 8.73
N ALA A 4 0.17 -4.70 8.52
CA ALA A 4 -0.13 -4.07 7.23
C ALA A 4 0.99 -3.10 6.81
N ALA A 5 1.50 -2.27 7.73
CA ALA A 5 2.61 -1.36 7.45
C ALA A 5 3.92 -2.07 7.07
N LEU A 6 4.25 -3.18 7.75
CA LEU A 6 5.41 -4.02 7.41
C LEU A 6 5.24 -4.67 6.04
N VAL A 7 4.05 -5.18 5.72
CA VAL A 7 3.73 -5.73 4.41
C VAL A 7 3.85 -4.64 3.34
N THR A 8 3.29 -3.43 3.55
CA THR A 8 3.46 -2.29 2.63
C THR A 8 4.93 -1.95 2.40
N THR A 9 5.73 -1.96 3.47
CA THR A 9 7.17 -1.67 3.41
C THR A 9 7.89 -2.72 2.55
N ALA A 10 7.68 -4.01 2.87
CA ALA A 10 8.30 -5.11 2.13
C ALA A 10 7.85 -5.12 0.66
N PHE A 11 6.57 -4.85 0.41
CA PHE A 11 6.02 -4.76 -0.93
C PHE A 11 6.63 -3.61 -1.74
N GLY A 12 6.79 -2.43 -1.15
CA GLY A 12 7.50 -1.31 -1.76
C GLY A 12 8.95 -1.66 -2.11
N LEU A 13 9.65 -2.38 -1.23
CA LEU A 13 10.99 -2.88 -1.50
C LEU A 13 10.99 -3.85 -2.71
N LEU A 14 10.05 -4.78 -2.78
CA LEU A 14 9.95 -5.72 -3.91
C LEU A 14 9.69 -5.00 -5.24
N ILE A 15 8.82 -3.99 -5.26
CA ILE A 15 8.57 -3.16 -6.45
C ILE A 15 9.86 -2.41 -6.86
N ALA A 16 10.56 -1.81 -5.89
CA ALA A 16 11.79 -1.08 -6.17
C ALA A 16 12.89 -2.01 -6.71
N LEU A 17 13.02 -3.22 -6.15
CA LEU A 17 13.95 -4.23 -6.65
C LEU A 17 13.56 -4.72 -8.05
N ALA A 18 12.27 -4.87 -8.35
CA ALA A 18 11.81 -5.26 -9.68
C ALA A 18 12.10 -4.22 -10.78
N ALA A 19 12.42 -2.98 -10.39
CA ALA A 19 12.91 -1.98 -11.34
C ALA A 19 14.28 -2.31 -11.93
N HIS A 20 15.07 -3.17 -11.28
CA HIS A 20 16.38 -3.58 -11.82
C HIS A 20 16.24 -4.81 -12.74
N PRO A 21 16.88 -4.86 -13.92
CA PRO A 21 16.73 -5.97 -14.87
C PRO A 21 16.96 -7.36 -14.26
N ALA A 22 17.99 -7.51 -13.42
CA ALA A 22 18.33 -8.78 -12.78
C ALA A 22 17.27 -9.32 -11.81
N THR A 23 16.34 -8.48 -11.35
CA THR A 23 15.30 -8.79 -10.36
C THR A 23 13.90 -8.48 -10.87
N SER A 24 13.77 -8.19 -12.17
CA SER A 24 12.52 -7.78 -12.81
C SER A 24 11.42 -8.83 -12.75
N SER A 25 11.76 -10.11 -12.57
CA SER A 25 10.82 -11.21 -12.45
C SER A 25 10.08 -11.25 -11.11
N LEU A 26 10.57 -10.56 -10.07
CA LEU A 26 9.98 -10.60 -8.72
C LEU A 26 8.50 -10.17 -8.70
N MET A 27 8.13 -9.23 -9.57
CA MET A 27 6.78 -8.66 -9.60
C MET A 27 5.96 -9.11 -10.82
N GLN A 28 6.55 -9.83 -11.78
CA GLN A 28 5.85 -10.27 -13.00
C GLN A 28 4.57 -11.06 -12.69
N PRO A 29 4.55 -12.08 -11.81
CA PRO A 29 3.32 -12.84 -11.55
C PRO A 29 2.17 -11.96 -11.02
N LEU A 30 2.50 -11.00 -10.15
CA LEU A 30 1.50 -10.11 -9.58
C LEU A 30 0.98 -9.11 -10.62
N VAL A 31 1.87 -8.49 -11.39
CA VAL A 31 1.46 -7.55 -12.44
C VAL A 31 0.63 -8.29 -13.48
N GLY A 32 1.00 -9.51 -13.83
CA GLY A 32 0.23 -10.33 -14.77
C GLY A 32 -1.16 -10.67 -14.26
N LEU A 33 -1.30 -11.00 -12.97
CA LEU A 33 -2.60 -11.17 -12.33
C LEU A 33 -3.43 -9.87 -12.35
N ILE A 34 -2.83 -8.73 -12.03
CA ILE A 34 -3.51 -7.43 -11.99
C ILE A 34 -4.01 -7.00 -13.38
N LEU A 35 -3.19 -7.21 -14.40
CA LEU A 35 -3.53 -6.89 -15.79
C LEU A 35 -4.39 -7.98 -16.45
N TRP A 36 -4.50 -9.16 -15.84
CA TRP A 36 -5.06 -10.36 -16.45
C TRP A 36 -4.40 -10.67 -17.81
N ALA A 37 -3.08 -10.49 -17.90
CA ALA A 37 -2.30 -10.60 -19.13
C ALA A 37 -0.84 -10.90 -18.81
N GLU A 38 -0.06 -11.33 -19.80
CA GLU A 38 1.39 -11.43 -19.64
C GLU A 38 2.02 -10.02 -19.60
N PRO A 39 2.71 -9.64 -18.52
CA PRO A 39 3.14 -8.26 -18.33
C PRO A 39 4.49 -7.99 -19.00
N GLU A 40 4.54 -6.95 -19.82
CA GLU A 40 5.80 -6.48 -20.42
C GLU A 40 6.48 -5.44 -19.53
N LEU A 41 7.25 -5.90 -18.53
CA LEU A 41 7.95 -5.04 -17.56
C LEU A 41 9.34 -4.56 -18.03
N ALA A 42 9.63 -4.64 -19.33
CA ALA A 42 10.96 -4.37 -19.90
C ALA A 42 11.19 -2.91 -20.36
N GLY A 43 10.18 -2.04 -20.29
CA GLY A 43 10.30 -0.63 -20.64
C GLY A 43 11.19 0.16 -19.67
N ARG A 44 11.97 1.12 -20.18
CA ARG A 44 12.79 2.02 -19.33
C ARG A 44 11.91 2.86 -18.42
N GLU A 45 10.82 3.37 -18.97
CA GLU A 45 9.82 4.20 -18.31
C GLU A 45 9.09 3.38 -17.24
N THR A 46 8.70 2.14 -17.55
CA THR A 46 8.10 1.20 -16.59
C THR A 46 9.02 0.94 -15.40
N ARG A 47 10.31 0.69 -15.65
CA ARG A 47 11.31 0.51 -14.57
C ARG A 47 11.48 1.77 -13.72
N LEU A 48 11.52 2.95 -14.34
CA LEU A 48 11.61 4.22 -13.62
C LEU A 48 10.41 4.41 -12.70
N PHE A 49 9.19 4.21 -13.21
CA PHE A 49 7.98 4.31 -12.41
C PHE A 49 7.91 3.25 -11.31
N ALA A 50 8.38 2.02 -11.56
CA ALA A 50 8.51 1.01 -10.53
C ALA A 50 9.49 1.43 -9.42
N ALA A 51 10.66 1.96 -9.75
CA ALA A 51 11.62 2.44 -8.76
C ALA A 51 11.02 3.55 -7.87
N ILE A 52 10.32 4.51 -8.50
CA ILE A 52 9.65 5.61 -7.79
C ILE A 52 8.52 5.07 -6.91
N ALA A 53 7.61 4.27 -7.46
CA ALA A 53 6.48 3.70 -6.75
C ALA A 53 6.95 2.84 -5.56
N GLY A 54 7.93 1.97 -5.78
CA GLY A 54 8.52 1.14 -4.74
C GLY A 54 9.19 1.96 -3.63
N GLY A 55 9.97 2.98 -3.99
CA GLY A 55 10.61 3.87 -3.01
C GLY A 55 9.61 4.65 -2.16
N VAL A 56 8.56 5.21 -2.78
CA VAL A 56 7.46 5.86 -2.06
C VAL A 56 6.73 4.85 -1.17
N MET A 57 6.43 3.65 -1.68
CA MET A 57 5.72 2.61 -0.93
C MET A 57 6.53 2.05 0.25
N PHE A 58 7.84 1.96 0.11
CA PHE A 58 8.74 1.59 1.20
C PHE A 58 8.76 2.68 2.27
N GLY A 59 8.97 3.94 1.87
CA GLY A 59 9.10 5.08 2.77
C GLY A 59 7.85 5.33 3.61
N TRP A 60 6.67 5.43 2.99
CA TRP A 60 5.43 5.67 3.74
C TRP A 60 5.00 4.44 4.56
N GLY A 61 5.37 3.21 4.18
CA GLY A 61 5.15 2.01 4.97
C GLY A 61 5.89 2.08 6.31
N LEU A 62 7.17 2.51 6.28
CA LEU A 62 7.96 2.78 7.48
C LEU A 62 7.39 3.95 8.30
N MET A 63 6.94 5.01 7.64
CA MET A 63 6.28 6.14 8.33
C MET A 63 5.02 5.68 9.07
N ILE A 64 4.15 4.88 8.43
CA ILE A 64 2.97 4.31 9.08
C ILE A 64 3.37 3.40 10.24
N LEU A 65 4.39 2.55 10.08
CA LEU A 65 4.90 1.71 11.15
C LEU A 65 5.39 2.55 12.35
N ALA A 66 6.09 3.66 12.09
CA ALA A 66 6.53 4.58 13.12
C ALA A 66 5.35 5.23 13.85
N LEU A 67 4.32 5.70 13.13
CA LEU A 67 3.09 6.22 13.74
C LEU A 67 2.44 5.18 14.66
N VAL A 68 2.30 3.94 14.18
CA VAL A 68 1.68 2.88 14.99
C VAL A 68 2.53 2.59 16.24
N ARG A 69 3.85 2.45 16.11
CA ARG A 69 4.73 2.10 17.25
C ARG A 69 4.82 3.19 18.32
N HIS A 70 4.72 4.46 17.94
CA HIS A 70 4.98 5.56 18.88
C HIS A 70 3.70 6.28 19.35
N LEU A 71 2.60 6.18 18.60
CA LEU A 71 1.37 6.91 18.90
C LEU A 71 0.16 6.02 19.13
N ALA A 72 0.14 4.75 18.71
CA ALA A 72 -1.07 3.93 18.81
C ALA A 72 -1.51 3.70 20.26
N ASP A 73 -0.58 3.54 21.20
CA ASP A 73 -0.92 3.24 22.61
C ASP A 73 -1.41 4.49 23.37
N THR A 74 -0.82 5.66 23.09
CA THR A 74 -1.14 6.90 23.81
C THR A 74 -2.19 7.76 23.10
N ARG A 75 -2.25 7.72 21.77
CA ARG A 75 -3.21 8.45 20.93
C ARG A 75 -3.81 7.56 19.82
N PRO A 76 -4.55 6.49 20.17
CA PRO A 76 -5.21 5.56 19.24
C PRO A 76 -6.01 6.25 18.12
N ARG A 77 -6.93 7.15 18.49
CA ARG A 77 -7.82 7.85 17.53
C ARG A 77 -7.06 8.76 16.57
N LEU A 78 -6.06 9.48 17.07
CA LEU A 78 -5.22 10.34 16.23
C LEU A 78 -4.39 9.49 15.26
N THR A 79 -3.80 8.39 15.74
CA THR A 79 -3.04 7.46 14.91
C THR A 79 -3.89 6.90 13.77
N ALA A 80 -5.09 6.40 14.09
CA ALA A 80 -6.05 5.91 13.10
C ALA A 80 -6.42 7.00 12.08
N ARG A 81 -6.69 8.22 12.55
CA ARG A 81 -7.04 9.35 11.67
C ARG A 81 -5.90 9.70 10.72
N LEU A 82 -4.68 9.85 11.22
CA LEU A 82 -3.50 10.20 10.40
C LEU A 82 -3.26 9.16 9.31
N ILE A 83 -3.36 7.87 9.64
CA ILE A 83 -3.17 6.78 8.66
C ILE A 83 -4.29 6.82 7.62
N LEU A 84 -5.56 6.91 8.03
CA LEU A 84 -6.70 6.90 7.10
C LEU A 84 -6.77 8.16 6.23
N THR A 85 -6.29 9.31 6.71
CA THR A 85 -6.17 10.53 5.91
C THR A 85 -5.23 10.35 4.71
N GLY A 86 -4.22 9.48 4.82
CA GLY A 86 -3.37 9.12 3.67
C GLY A 86 -3.92 7.99 2.82
N ILE A 87 -4.43 6.93 3.46
CA ILE A 87 -4.88 5.70 2.77
C ILE A 87 -6.13 5.93 1.92
N LEU A 88 -7.10 6.73 2.39
CA LEU A 88 -8.36 6.94 1.67
C LEU A 88 -8.16 7.69 0.33
N PRO A 89 -7.45 8.83 0.28
CA PRO A 89 -7.13 9.48 -1.00
C PRO A 89 -6.29 8.61 -1.93
N TRP A 90 -5.30 7.88 -1.39
CA TRP A 90 -4.51 6.95 -2.17
C TRP A 90 -5.38 5.87 -2.82
N PHE A 91 -6.26 5.23 -2.04
CA PHE A 91 -7.18 4.21 -2.54
C PHE A 91 -8.07 4.75 -3.67
N ALA A 92 -8.65 5.93 -3.47
CA ALA A 92 -9.53 6.53 -4.46
C ALA A 92 -8.78 6.85 -5.76
N LEU A 93 -7.63 7.52 -5.66
CA LEU A 93 -6.85 7.94 -6.82
C LEU A 93 -6.28 6.74 -7.59
N ASP A 94 -5.66 5.78 -6.88
CA ASP A 94 -5.04 4.61 -7.50
C ASP A 94 -6.09 3.69 -8.16
N SER A 95 -7.25 3.52 -7.52
CA SER A 95 -8.34 2.72 -8.10
C SER A 95 -8.96 3.37 -9.33
N LEU A 96 -9.16 4.69 -9.32
CA LEU A 96 -9.66 5.42 -10.49
C LEU A 96 -8.66 5.36 -11.66
N ALA A 97 -7.37 5.55 -11.38
CA ALA A 97 -6.31 5.41 -12.38
C ALA A 97 -6.24 3.98 -12.94
N SER A 98 -6.42 2.97 -12.09
CA SER A 98 -6.42 1.55 -12.49
C SER A 98 -7.58 1.22 -13.42
N LEU A 99 -8.79 1.73 -13.12
CA LEU A 99 -9.94 1.57 -14.01
C LEU A 99 -9.70 2.25 -15.36
N ALA A 100 -9.16 3.48 -15.35
CA ALA A 100 -8.82 4.21 -16.57
C ALA A 100 -7.73 3.50 -17.40
N ALA A 101 -6.82 2.79 -16.74
CA ALA A 101 -5.76 1.99 -17.37
C ALA A 101 -6.21 0.57 -17.78
N GLY A 102 -7.48 0.20 -17.59
CA GLY A 102 -7.98 -1.13 -17.95
C GLY A 102 -7.54 -2.26 -17.01
N ALA A 103 -7.15 -1.95 -15.77
CA ALA A 103 -6.68 -2.90 -14.75
C ALA A 103 -7.67 -3.02 -13.57
N PRO A 104 -8.92 -3.50 -13.78
CA PRO A 104 -9.95 -3.51 -12.74
C PRO A 104 -9.63 -4.44 -11.57
N LEU A 105 -8.81 -5.48 -11.78
CA LEU A 105 -8.37 -6.36 -10.68
C LEU A 105 -7.49 -5.63 -9.67
N ASN A 106 -6.82 -4.54 -10.06
CA ASN A 106 -6.10 -3.72 -9.09
C ASN A 106 -7.05 -3.05 -8.08
N VAL A 107 -8.27 -2.70 -8.48
CA VAL A 107 -9.27 -2.14 -7.56
C VAL A 107 -9.64 -3.15 -6.46
N ALA A 108 -9.73 -4.43 -6.81
CA ALA A 108 -9.95 -5.49 -5.83
C ALA A 108 -8.76 -5.63 -4.86
N ALA A 109 -7.53 -5.58 -5.37
CA ALA A 109 -6.32 -5.56 -4.52
C ALA A 109 -6.29 -4.33 -3.59
N ASN A 110 -6.66 -3.16 -4.11
CA ASN A 110 -6.75 -1.91 -3.36
C ASN A 110 -7.83 -1.96 -2.27
N LEU A 111 -8.96 -2.63 -2.50
CA LEU A 111 -9.97 -2.86 -1.46
C LEU A 111 -9.43 -3.72 -0.32
N VAL A 112 -8.68 -4.77 -0.64
CA VAL A 112 -8.00 -5.61 0.38
C VAL A 112 -7.00 -4.78 1.16
N PHE A 113 -6.19 -3.96 0.48
CA PHE A 113 -5.24 -3.05 1.11
C PHE A 113 -5.92 -2.03 2.03
N LEU A 114 -7.00 -1.39 1.55
CA LEU A 114 -7.81 -0.47 2.35
C LEU A 114 -8.35 -1.16 3.60
N ALA A 115 -8.91 -2.38 3.46
CA ALA A 115 -9.45 -3.14 4.58
C ALA A 115 -8.37 -3.48 5.62
N ALA A 116 -7.14 -3.79 5.19
CA ALA A 116 -6.00 -4.09 6.07
C ALA A 116 -5.63 -2.93 7.01
N PHE A 117 -5.99 -1.68 6.66
CA PHE A 117 -5.82 -0.51 7.54
C PHE A 117 -7.15 -0.07 8.19
N ALA A 118 -8.23 0.02 7.42
CA ALA A 118 -9.51 0.54 7.88
C ALA A 118 -10.16 -0.32 8.97
N VAL A 119 -10.11 -1.65 8.84
CA VAL A 119 -10.65 -2.55 9.86
C VAL A 119 -9.93 -2.35 11.21
N PRO A 120 -8.60 -2.56 11.33
CA PRO A 120 -7.93 -2.36 12.61
C PRO A 120 -7.96 -0.91 13.11
N ALA A 121 -8.08 0.09 12.22
CA ALA A 121 -8.27 1.49 12.64
C ALA A 121 -9.61 1.70 13.36
N ARG A 122 -10.68 1.05 12.91
CA ARG A 122 -11.98 1.10 13.60
C ARG A 122 -11.92 0.45 14.98
N TRP A 123 -11.28 -0.71 15.10
CA TRP A 123 -11.06 -1.38 16.38
C TRP A 123 -10.23 -0.52 17.34
N LEU A 124 -9.13 0.07 16.84
CA LEU A 124 -8.25 0.94 17.62
C LEU A 124 -8.98 2.20 18.11
N ALA A 125 -9.90 2.77 17.33
CA ALA A 125 -10.67 3.95 17.71
C ALA A 125 -11.82 3.65 18.70
N ALA A 126 -12.41 2.46 18.60
CA ALA A 126 -13.53 2.02 19.45
C ALA A 126 -13.12 1.69 20.89
N GLY A 127 -11.92 1.13 21.09
CA GLY A 127 -11.41 0.76 22.42
C GLY A 127 -11.28 1.91 23.42
N GLN A 128 -11.22 3.17 22.96
CA GLN A 128 -11.19 4.36 23.83
C GLN A 128 -12.57 4.92 24.18
N GLY A 129 -13.64 4.40 23.58
CA GLY A 129 -15.01 4.86 23.84
C GLY A 129 -15.67 4.23 25.07
N ALA A 130 -15.04 3.24 25.69
CA ALA A 130 -15.58 2.52 26.85
C ALA A 130 -15.12 3.09 28.21
N ASP A 131 -14.18 4.04 28.20
CA ASP A 131 -13.54 4.59 29.41
C ASP A 131 -13.95 6.07 29.69
N ASN A 132 -14.97 6.58 29.00
CA ASN A 132 -15.57 7.91 29.23
C ASN A 132 -17.04 7.76 29.66
#